data_AF-A0A1G3B3Y4-F1
#
_entry.id   AF-A0A1G3B3Y4-F1
#
_cell.length_a   1.000
_cell.length_b   1.000
_cell.length_c   1.000
_cell.angle_alpha   90.00
_cell.angle_beta   90.00
_cell.angle_gamma   90.00
#
_symmetry.space_group_name_H-M   'P 1'
#
loop_
_entity.id
_entity.type
_entity.pdbx_description
1 polymer ?
#
loop_
_entity_poly.entity_id
_entity_poly.type
_entity_poly.pdbx_seq_one_letter_code
_entity_poly.pdbx_strand_id
1 'polypeptide(L)'
;MFYSAKAIHQSKIDYSKLLQEIVGDRQLVRAIAYVVQKPDVDQSSFIEALERLGYEIKSKELRLRPDGTAKGDWDMGIAIDTIAIATRLDAVVLVSGDGDFVPLVEMLKAHGCRVEVVSFRKSTSNDLIQCATKYTALDEDMLFKERKFQKDEVAGN
;
A
#
# COMPACT_ATOMS: atom_id res chain seq x y z
N MET A 1 -4.07 -1.15 -4.45
CA MET A 1 -2.77 -0.45 -4.56
C MET A 1 -1.82 -1.10 -5.57
N PHE A 2 -1.19 -2.25 -5.30
CA PHE A 2 -0.29 -2.91 -6.27
C PHE A 2 -0.99 -3.32 -7.58
N TYR A 3 -2.15 -3.99 -7.48
CA TYR A 3 -2.94 -4.38 -8.65
C TYR A 3 -3.55 -3.18 -9.38
N SER A 4 -3.89 -2.11 -8.64
CA SER A 4 -4.39 -0.86 -9.21
C SER A 4 -3.33 -0.16 -10.06
N ALA A 5 -2.07 -0.08 -9.60
CA ALA A 5 -0.97 0.48 -10.39
C ALA A 5 -0.71 -0.33 -11.67
N LYS A 6 -0.67 -1.67 -11.56
CA LYS A 6 -0.44 -2.57 -12.70
C LYS A 6 -1.61 -2.55 -13.71
N ALA A 7 -2.85 -2.46 -13.24
CA ALA A 7 -4.05 -2.46 -14.08
C ALA A 7 -4.34 -1.12 -14.74
N ILE A 8 -3.99 0.00 -14.09
CA ILE A 8 -4.31 1.35 -14.58
C ILE A 8 -3.15 1.97 -15.37
N HIS A 9 -1.89 1.72 -14.99
CA HIS A 9 -0.75 2.45 -15.55
C HIS A 9 0.38 1.57 -16.12
N GLN A 10 0.26 0.23 -16.09
CA GLN A 10 1.32 -0.73 -16.48
C GLN A 10 2.68 -0.58 -15.74
N SER A 11 2.83 0.42 -14.87
CA SER A 11 4.05 0.69 -14.11
C SER A 11 3.95 0.24 -12.65
N LYS A 12 5.11 0.04 -12.02
CA LYS A 12 5.26 -0.28 -10.60
C LYS A 12 5.39 1.02 -9.80
N ILE A 13 4.78 1.06 -8.63
CA ILE A 13 4.99 2.16 -7.66
C ILE A 13 6.45 2.15 -7.21
N ASP A 14 7.09 3.31 -7.17
CA ASP A 14 8.37 3.48 -6.50
C ASP A 14 8.14 3.59 -4.99
N TYR A 15 8.27 2.46 -4.29
CA TYR A 15 8.04 2.38 -2.84
C TYR A 15 9.09 3.14 -2.02
N SER A 16 10.26 3.43 -2.60
CA SER A 16 11.28 4.25 -1.96
C SER A 16 10.84 5.71 -1.96
N LYS A 17 10.45 6.22 -3.14
CA LYS A 17 9.95 7.58 -3.29
C LYS A 17 8.66 7.79 -2.51
N LEU A 18 7.77 6.80 -2.53
CA LEU A 18 6.54 6.81 -1.74
C LEU A 18 6.83 6.96 -0.25
N LEU A 19 7.76 6.17 0.30
CA LEU A 19 8.09 6.25 1.73
C LEU A 19 8.68 7.61 2.07
N GLN A 20 9.61 8.11 1.25
CA GLN A 20 10.22 9.42 1.46
C GLN A 20 9.20 10.56 1.44
N GLU A 21 8.31 10.57 0.44
CA GLU A 21 7.27 11.59 0.30
C GLU A 21 6.26 11.53 1.45
N ILE A 22 5.83 10.32 1.82
CA ILE A 22 4.89 10.13 2.91
C ILE A 22 5.52 10.52 4.24
N VAL A 23 6.77 10.15 4.51
CA VAL A 23 7.41 10.49 5.79
C VAL A 23 7.67 11.99 5.86
N GLY A 24 8.22 12.58 4.80
CA GLY A 24 8.59 14.00 4.78
C GLY A 24 9.64 14.32 5.83
N ASP A 25 9.37 15.33 6.66
CA ASP A 25 10.20 15.79 7.77
C ASP A 25 9.89 15.08 9.11
N ARG A 26 8.97 14.12 9.11
CA ARG A 26 8.54 13.41 10.32
C ARG A 26 9.51 12.30 10.69
N GLN A 27 9.54 11.96 11.98
CA GLN A 27 10.23 10.75 12.43
C GLN A 27 9.41 9.51 12.04
N LEU A 28 9.98 8.64 11.22
CA LEU A 28 9.38 7.34 10.91
C LEU A 28 9.45 6.43 12.15
N VAL A 29 8.29 6.07 12.70
CA VAL A 29 8.18 5.10 13.80
C VAL A 29 8.15 3.67 13.25
N ARG A 30 7.24 3.39 12.31
CA ARG A 30 7.10 2.09 11.63
C ARG A 30 6.57 2.27 10.21
N ALA A 31 7.07 1.47 9.28
CA ALA A 31 6.50 1.29 7.94
C ALA A 31 6.16 -0.18 7.76
N ILE A 32 4.88 -0.54 7.59
CA ILE A 32 4.45 -1.94 7.50
C ILE A 32 3.81 -2.16 6.13
N ALA A 33 4.31 -3.15 5.40
CA ALA A 33 3.74 -3.60 4.14
C ALA A 33 2.99 -4.94 4.34
N TYR A 34 1.69 -4.91 4.05
CA TYR A 34 0.82 -6.07 4.16
C TYR A 34 0.71 -6.76 2.79
N VAL A 35 1.29 -7.95 2.67
CA VAL A 35 1.43 -8.68 1.40
C VAL A 35 0.53 -9.91 1.40
N VAL A 36 -0.21 -10.09 0.32
CA VAL A 36 -1.01 -11.30 0.08
C VAL A 36 -0.26 -12.16 -0.92
N GLN A 37 0.15 -13.35 -0.47
CA GLN A 37 0.91 -14.30 -1.27
C GLN A 37 -0.03 -15.20 -2.07
N LYS A 38 0.22 -15.29 -3.38
CA LYS A 38 -0.47 -16.25 -4.26
C LYS A 38 0.45 -17.44 -4.48
N PRO A 39 -0.03 -18.69 -4.32
CA PRO A 39 0.83 -19.88 -4.46
C PRO A 39 1.59 -19.94 -5.78
N ASP A 40 0.98 -19.47 -6.86
CA ASP A 40 1.53 -19.56 -8.21
C ASP A 40 2.37 -18.34 -8.63
N VAL A 41 2.66 -17.40 -7.72
CA VAL A 41 3.41 -16.18 -8.02
C VAL A 41 4.59 -16.05 -7.06
N ASP A 42 5.81 -16.15 -7.59
CA ASP A 42 7.01 -15.81 -6.81
C ASP A 42 7.06 -14.30 -6.57
N GLN A 43 6.96 -13.93 -5.28
CA GLN A 43 7.01 -12.55 -4.80
C GLN A 43 8.25 -12.28 -3.95
N SER A 44 9.20 -13.23 -3.86
CA SER A 44 10.35 -13.16 -2.96
C SER A 44 11.21 -11.92 -3.23
N SER A 45 11.54 -11.67 -4.51
CA SER A 45 12.30 -10.49 -4.92
C SER A 45 11.61 -9.16 -4.60
N PHE A 46 10.28 -9.12 -4.62
CA PHE A 46 9.52 -7.93 -4.26
C PHE A 46 9.52 -7.69 -2.75
N ILE A 47 9.33 -8.75 -1.97
CA ILE A 47 9.39 -8.71 -0.50
C ILE A 47 10.77 -8.26 -0.04
N GLU A 48 11.84 -8.86 -0.55
CA GLU A 48 13.21 -8.46 -0.22
C GLU A 48 13.50 -6.99 -0.56
N ALA A 49 12.96 -6.50 -1.69
CA ALA A 49 13.13 -5.10 -2.07
C ALA A 49 12.46 -4.17 -1.05
N LEU A 50 11.26 -4.49 -0.57
CA LEU A 50 10.57 -3.71 0.45
C LEU A 50 11.32 -3.73 1.80
N GLU A 51 11.83 -4.89 2.21
CA GLU A 51 12.64 -5.01 3.43
C GLU A 51 13.90 -4.14 3.37
N ARG A 52 14.61 -4.15 2.23
CA ARG A 52 15.79 -3.29 2.00
C ARG A 52 15.44 -1.80 2.04
N LEU A 53 14.20 -1.43 1.72
CA LEU A 53 13.70 -0.06 1.81
C LEU A 53 13.23 0.32 3.24
N GLY A 54 13.29 -0.61 4.20
CA GLY A 54 12.93 -0.36 5.59
C GLY A 54 11.47 -0.66 5.93
N TYR A 55 10.73 -1.35 5.07
CA TYR A 55 9.39 -1.83 5.41
C TYR A 55 9.45 -3.13 6.21
N GLU A 56 8.68 -3.20 7.29
CA GLU A 56 8.32 -4.44 7.96
C GLU A 56 7.30 -5.20 7.13
N ILE A 57 7.54 -6.48 6.85
CA ILE A 57 6.64 -7.28 6.02
C ILE A 57 5.71 -8.11 6.89
N LYS A 58 4.41 -8.01 6.64
CA LYS A 58 3.40 -8.94 7.13
C LYS A 58 2.77 -9.66 5.96
N SER A 59 3.02 -10.96 5.84
CA SER A 59 2.54 -11.76 4.71
C SER A 59 1.51 -12.80 5.13
N LYS A 60 0.55 -13.06 4.24
CA LYS A 60 -0.50 -14.07 4.44
C LYS A 60 -0.80 -14.74 3.11
N GLU A 61 -0.97 -16.05 3.13
CA GLU A 61 -1.34 -16.82 1.95
C GLU A 61 -2.81 -16.60 1.60
N LEU A 62 -3.08 -16.41 0.30
CA LEU A 62 -4.43 -16.38 -0.23
C LEU A 62 -5.05 -17.77 -0.06
N ARG A 63 -6.10 -17.87 0.76
CA ARG A 63 -6.83 -19.12 0.93
C ARG A 63 -8.05 -19.13 0.02
N LEU A 64 -8.05 -20.03 -0.95
CA LEU A 64 -9.22 -20.35 -1.75
C LEU A 64 -10.11 -21.30 -0.93
N ARG A 65 -11.37 -20.90 -0.75
CA ARG A 65 -12.37 -21.78 -0.14
C ARG A 65 -12.97 -22.72 -1.19
N PRO A 66 -13.56 -23.85 -0.77
CA PRO A 66 -14.27 -24.76 -1.68
C PRO A 66 -15.45 -24.11 -2.42
N ASP A 67 -16.00 -23.02 -1.88
CA ASP A 67 -17.09 -22.24 -2.49
C ASP A 67 -16.61 -21.24 -3.56
N GLY A 68 -15.31 -21.24 -3.89
CA GLY A 68 -14.70 -20.33 -4.85
C GLY A 68 -14.40 -18.94 -4.32
N THR A 69 -14.74 -18.63 -3.05
CA THR A 69 -14.39 -17.36 -2.43
C THR A 69 -12.92 -17.34 -2.00
N ALA A 70 -12.22 -16.26 -2.29
CA ALA A 70 -10.86 -16.05 -1.84
C ALA A 70 -10.89 -15.27 -0.52
N LYS A 71 -10.38 -15.85 0.57
CA LYS A 71 -10.14 -15.12 1.82
C LYS A 71 -8.67 -14.77 1.90
N GLY A 72 -8.36 -13.47 1.84
CA GLY A 72 -6.97 -13.03 1.80
C GLY A 72 -6.75 -11.54 2.00
N ASP A 73 -7.76 -10.77 2.38
CA ASP A 73 -7.53 -9.38 2.79
C ASP A 73 -6.75 -9.31 4.11
N TRP A 74 -6.25 -8.10 4.34
CA TRP A 74 -5.50 -7.71 5.52
C TRP A 74 -6.26 -6.71 6.38
N ASP A 75 -7.52 -6.40 6.07
CA ASP A 75 -8.23 -5.24 6.62
C ASP A 75 -8.32 -5.30 8.14
N MET A 76 -8.72 -6.46 8.67
CA MET A 76 -8.74 -6.72 10.11
C MET A 76 -7.34 -6.65 10.75
N GLY A 77 -6.31 -7.18 10.06
CA GLY A 77 -4.94 -7.17 10.58
C GLY A 77 -4.39 -5.75 10.65
N ILE A 78 -4.58 -4.97 9.59
CA ILE A 78 -4.22 -3.55 9.50
C ILE A 78 -4.92 -2.76 10.61
N ALA A 79 -6.23 -2.96 10.79
CA ALA A 79 -6.99 -2.26 11.81
C ALA A 79 -6.49 -2.56 13.23
N ILE A 80 -6.30 -3.85 13.56
CA ILE A 80 -5.81 -4.28 14.87
C ILE A 80 -4.41 -3.73 15.14
N ASP A 81 -3.49 -3.89 14.18
CA ASP A 81 -2.11 -3.45 14.32
C ASP A 81 -2.01 -1.94 14.53
N THR A 82 -2.82 -1.18 13.79
CA THR A 82 -2.78 0.29 13.83
C THR A 82 -3.40 0.82 15.13
N ILE A 83 -4.55 0.28 15.56
CA ILE A 83 -5.18 0.64 16.83
C ILE A 83 -4.27 0.33 18.02
N ALA A 84 -3.57 -0.81 18.00
CA ALA A 84 -2.69 -1.24 19.09
C ALA A 84 -1.53 -0.27 19.38
N ILE A 85 -1.14 0.53 18.40
CA ILE A 85 -0.06 1.52 18.54
C ILE A 85 -0.54 2.97 18.43
N ALA A 86 -1.81 3.21 18.13
CA ALA A 86 -2.36 4.53 17.83
C ALA A 86 -2.02 5.59 18.90
N THR A 87 -2.17 5.26 20.18
CA THR A 87 -1.92 6.19 21.28
C THR A 87 -0.44 6.58 21.46
N ARG A 88 0.46 6.01 20.65
CA ARG A 88 1.90 6.33 20.62
C ARG A 88 2.31 7.04 19.33
N LEU A 89 1.36 7.37 18.46
CA LEU A 89 1.60 7.98 17.16
C LEU A 89 0.88 9.32 17.03
N ASP A 90 1.59 10.32 16.54
CA ASP A 90 1.00 11.61 16.19
C ASP A 90 0.24 11.53 14.86
N ALA A 91 0.73 10.70 13.94
CA ALA A 91 0.16 10.54 12.61
C ALA A 91 0.20 9.07 12.14
N VAL A 92 -0.84 8.68 11.42
CA VAL A 92 -0.94 7.42 10.69
C VAL A 92 -1.18 7.73 9.22
N VAL A 93 -0.41 7.12 8.33
CA VAL A 93 -0.63 7.20 6.89
C VAL A 93 -1.10 5.86 6.37
N LEU A 94 -2.36 5.80 5.94
CA LEU A 94 -2.99 4.62 5.36
C LEU A 94 -2.83 4.66 3.84
N VAL A 95 -2.01 3.76 3.32
CA VAL A 95 -1.82 3.60 1.87
C VAL A 95 -2.86 2.62 1.31
N SER A 96 -4.12 3.05 1.27
CA SER A 96 -5.26 2.24 0.78
C SER A 96 -6.36 3.13 0.20
N GLY A 97 -7.12 2.58 -0.75
CA GLY A 97 -8.33 3.23 -1.28
C GLY A 97 -9.64 2.64 -0.74
N ASP A 98 -9.56 1.67 0.17
CA ASP A 98 -10.70 0.88 0.63
C ASP A 98 -11.59 1.64 1.62
N GLY A 99 -12.88 1.76 1.29
CA GLY A 99 -13.88 2.40 2.12
C GLY A 99 -14.12 1.71 3.46
N ASP A 100 -13.80 0.42 3.55
CA ASP A 100 -13.98 -0.35 4.79
C ASP A 100 -13.06 0.11 5.93
N PHE A 101 -12.06 0.96 5.64
CA PHE A 101 -11.23 1.60 6.64
C PHE A 101 -11.81 2.88 7.25
N VAL A 102 -12.98 3.38 6.81
CA VAL A 102 -13.61 4.58 7.41
C VAL A 102 -13.74 4.46 8.95
N PRO A 103 -14.26 3.36 9.52
CA PRO A 103 -14.34 3.21 10.98
C PRO A 103 -12.97 3.22 11.67
N LEU A 104 -11.94 2.68 11.02
CA LEU A 104 -10.57 2.75 11.52
C LEU A 104 -10.08 4.20 11.56
N VAL A 105 -10.29 4.97 10.49
CA VAL A 105 -9.90 6.39 10.43
C VAL A 105 -10.57 7.18 11.56
N GLU A 106 -11.86 6.99 11.79
CA GLU A 106 -12.61 7.67 12.86
C GLU A 106 -12.07 7.30 14.25
N MET A 107 -11.79 6.02 14.50
CA MET A 107 -11.23 5.55 15.77
C MET A 107 -9.84 6.15 16.04
N LEU A 108 -8.97 6.16 15.03
CA LEU A 108 -7.63 6.73 15.17
C LEU A 108 -7.67 8.24 15.45
N LYS A 109 -8.58 8.97 14.79
CA LYS A 109 -8.83 10.39 15.08
C LYS A 109 -9.36 10.60 16.49
N ALA A 110 -10.23 9.72 16.99
CA ALA A 110 -10.69 9.75 18.37
C ALA A 110 -9.57 9.51 19.38
N HIS A 111 -8.52 8.76 19.01
CA HIS A 111 -7.29 8.60 19.77
C HIS A 111 -6.29 9.78 19.64
N GLY A 112 -6.66 10.84 18.91
CA GLY A 112 -5.83 12.02 18.72
C GLY A 112 -4.85 11.92 17.55
N CYS A 113 -4.84 10.83 16.79
CA CYS A 113 -3.97 10.70 15.63
C CYS A 113 -4.47 11.54 14.46
N ARG A 114 -3.54 12.20 13.77
CA ARG A 114 -3.76 12.67 12.40
C ARG A 114 -3.79 11.48 11.45
N VAL A 115 -4.83 11.33 10.64
CA VAL A 115 -4.94 10.21 9.71
C VAL A 115 -4.87 10.71 8.28
N GLU A 116 -3.87 10.28 7.53
CA GLU A 116 -3.68 10.63 6.13
C GLU A 116 -3.94 9.41 5.25
N VAL A 117 -4.58 9.62 4.11
CA VAL A 117 -4.87 8.56 3.13
C VAL A 117 -4.11 8.85 1.86
N VAL A 118 -3.41 7.82 1.36
CA VAL A 118 -2.63 7.89 0.12
C VAL A 118 -3.02 6.76 -0.81
N SER A 119 -3.55 7.09 -1.98
CA SER A 119 -4.02 6.08 -2.95
C SER A 119 -4.27 6.69 -4.33
N PHE A 120 -4.55 5.82 -5.32
CA PHE A 120 -4.97 6.30 -6.64
C PHE A 120 -6.40 6.82 -6.59
N ARG A 121 -6.61 8.07 -7.01
CA ARG A 121 -7.92 8.73 -6.92
C ARG A 121 -9.07 7.94 -7.56
N LYS A 122 -8.80 7.30 -8.71
CA LYS A 122 -9.80 6.52 -9.45
C LYS A 122 -10.25 5.25 -8.73
N SER A 123 -9.49 4.77 -7.74
CA SER A 123 -9.76 3.53 -7.02
C SER A 123 -9.89 3.76 -5.51
N THR A 124 -10.43 4.91 -5.11
CA THR A 124 -10.53 5.31 -3.71
C THR A 124 -11.97 5.68 -3.37
N SER A 125 -12.48 5.15 -2.27
CA SER A 125 -13.80 5.52 -1.73
C SER A 125 -13.85 7.02 -1.39
N ASN A 126 -14.92 7.69 -1.81
CA ASN A 126 -15.13 9.10 -1.45
C ASN A 126 -15.30 9.27 0.06
N ASP A 127 -15.94 8.32 0.74
CA ASP A 127 -16.14 8.38 2.19
C ASP A 127 -14.79 8.30 2.92
N LEU A 128 -13.87 7.46 2.43
CA LEU A 128 -12.52 7.38 2.95
C LEU A 128 -11.75 8.70 2.78
N ILE A 129 -11.87 9.33 1.60
CA ILE A 129 -11.27 10.64 1.34
C ILE A 129 -11.83 11.71 2.29
N GLN A 130 -13.14 11.71 2.51
CA GLN A 130 -13.82 12.72 3.33
C GLN A 130 -13.51 12.56 4.82
N CYS A 131 -13.41 11.33 5.33
CA CYS A 131 -13.14 11.09 6.74
C CYS A 131 -11.66 11.35 7.13
N ALA A 132 -10.73 11.19 6.18
CA ALA A 132 -9.30 11.42 6.39
C ALA A 132 -8.99 12.88 6.77
N THR A 133 -7.96 13.09 7.59
CA THR A 133 -7.46 14.44 7.88
C THR A 133 -6.80 15.08 6.66
N LYS A 134 -6.10 14.27 5.85
CA LYS A 134 -5.52 14.67 4.57
C LYS A 134 -5.61 13.51 3.59
N TYR A 135 -5.95 13.82 2.34
CA TYR A 135 -5.87 12.88 1.23
C TYR A 135 -4.81 13.34 0.24
N THR A 136 -3.91 12.45 -0.15
CA THR A 136 -2.92 12.67 -1.21
C THR A 136 -3.18 11.64 -2.32
N ALA A 137 -3.50 12.12 -3.52
CA ALA A 137 -3.60 11.25 -4.68
C ALA A 137 -2.20 10.83 -5.14
N LEU A 138 -2.01 9.54 -5.42
CA LEU A 138 -0.84 9.09 -6.17
C LEU A 138 -0.97 9.52 -7.63
N ASP A 139 0.04 10.19 -8.12
CA ASP A 139 0.21 10.63 -9.50
C ASP A 139 1.23 9.75 -10.24
N GLU A 140 1.39 10.04 -11.53
CA GLU A 140 2.32 9.29 -12.40
C GLU A 140 3.79 9.49 -12.00
N ASP A 141 4.12 10.55 -11.26
CA ASP A 141 5.47 10.81 -10.79
C ASP A 141 5.92 9.86 -9.68
N MET A 142 4.98 9.16 -9.03
CA MET A 142 5.25 8.11 -8.04
C MET A 142 5.41 6.71 -8.67
N LEU A 143 5.35 6.63 -10.00
CA LEU A 143 5.57 5.41 -10.76
C LEU A 143 6.99 5.36 -11.32
N PHE A 144 7.57 4.17 -11.44
CA PHE A 144 8.80 4.04 -12.22
C PHE A 144 8.52 4.50 -13.66
N LYS A 145 9.32 5.44 -14.16
CA LYS A 145 9.33 5.76 -15.59
C LYS A 145 9.78 4.49 -16.31
N GLU A 146 8.92 3.88 -17.11
CA GLU A 146 9.34 2.77 -17.95
C GLU A 146 10.52 3.25 -18.80
N ARG A 147 11.72 2.74 -18.51
CA ARG A 147 12.73 2.68 -19.57
C ARG A 147 12.13 1.68 -20.56
N LYS A 148 11.71 2.18 -21.73
CA LYS A 148 11.38 1.34 -22.88
C LYS A 148 12.45 0.24 -22.93
N PHE A 149 12.04 -1.01 -22.76
CA PHE A 149 12.92 -2.13 -23.09
C PHE A 149 13.34 -1.91 -24.54
N GLN A 150 14.57 -1.46 -24.77
CA GLN A 150 15.18 -1.64 -26.08
C GLN A 150 15.24 -3.16 -26.25
N LYS A 151 14.47 -3.66 -27.23
CA LYS A 151 14.76 -4.96 -27.80
C LYS A 151 16.20 -4.88 -28.28
N ASP A 152 17.09 -5.61 -27.63
CA ASP A 152 18.30 -6.06 -28.29
C ASP A 152 17.85 -6.92 -29.48
N GLU A 153 17.81 -6.31 -30.67
CA GLU A 153 17.79 -7.05 -31.93
C GLU A 153 19.13 -7.77 -32.07
N VAL A 154 19.22 -8.95 -31.47
CA VAL A 154 20.17 -9.98 -31.89
C VAL A 154 19.40 -11.02 -32.69
N ALA A 155 19.35 -10.80 -33.99
CA ALA A 155 19.25 -11.80 -35.05
C ALA A 155 19.85 -11.10 -36.29
N GLY A 156 21.08 -11.39 -36.70
CA GLY A 156 21.49 -12.71 -37.16
C GLY A 156 21.28 -12.80 -38.68
N ASN A 157 22.11 -12.09 -39.45
CA ASN A 157 22.79 -12.59 -40.65
C ASN A 157 23.83 -11.58 -41.14
#